data_AF-A0A1H4AJW3-F1
#
_entry.id   AF-A0A1H4AJW3-F1
#
_cell.length_a   1.000
_cell.length_b   1.000
_cell.length_c   1.000
_cell.angle_alpha   90.00
_cell.angle_beta   90.00
_cell.angle_gamma   90.00
#
_symmetry.space_group_name_H-M   'P 1'
#
loop_
_entity.id
_entity.type
_entity.pdbx_description
1 polymer ?
#
loop_
_entity_poly.entity_id
_entity_poly.type
_entity_poly.pdbx_seq_one_letter_code
_entity_poly.pdbx_strand_id
1 'polypeptide(L)'
;MTMFDKSLPGRPSGQDLVDQLKASGQLDALFAQIDAGEVELTGDGGFVPALVKAALERGLQAELTSHLGYEKGAADAAAHANSRNGTTSK
;
A
#
# COMPACT_ATOMS: atom_id res chain seq x y z
N MET A 1 -16.74 10.94 -21.38
CA MET A 1 -17.42 9.84 -20.69
C MET A 1 -16.39 9.11 -19.84
N THR A 2 -16.26 9.49 -18.56
CA THR A 2 -15.24 8.99 -17.63
C THR A 2 -15.55 7.54 -17.24
N MET A 3 -14.70 6.61 -17.69
CA MET A 3 -14.74 5.18 -17.35
C MET A 3 -13.86 4.93 -16.12
N PHE A 4 -14.24 5.47 -14.96
CA PHE A 4 -13.55 5.25 -13.69
C PHE A 4 -14.53 5.01 -12.53
N ASP A 5 -15.61 4.28 -12.77
CA ASP A 5 -16.29 3.57 -11.69
C ASP A 5 -17.01 2.34 -12.24
N LYS A 6 -16.36 1.19 -12.14
CA LYS A 6 -17.03 -0.09 -12.28
C LYS A 6 -16.50 -0.96 -11.15
N SER A 7 -17.11 -0.83 -9.97
CA SER A 7 -17.02 -1.84 -8.94
C SER A 7 -17.32 -3.19 -9.59
N LEU A 8 -16.30 -4.05 -9.68
CA LEU A 8 -16.44 -5.39 -10.22
C LEU A 8 -17.29 -6.20 -9.22
N PRO A 9 -18.35 -6.90 -9.66
CA PRO A 9 -19.21 -7.64 -8.75
C PRO A 9 -18.38 -8.64 -7.94
N GLY A 10 -18.38 -8.48 -6.60
CA GLY A 10 -17.69 -9.38 -5.67
C GLY A 10 -16.38 -8.85 -5.05
N ARG A 11 -15.90 -7.65 -5.40
CA ARG A 11 -14.78 -7.03 -4.67
C ARG A 11 -15.30 -6.07 -3.60
N PRO A 12 -14.79 -6.14 -2.35
CA PRO A 12 -15.14 -5.16 -1.33
C PRO A 12 -14.71 -3.78 -1.80
N SER A 13 -15.59 -2.79 -1.63
CA SER A 13 -15.26 -1.39 -1.84
C SER A 13 -14.24 -0.92 -0.79
N GLY A 14 -13.64 0.25 -1.02
CA GLY A 14 -12.78 0.87 -0.02
C GLY A 14 -13.51 1.10 1.31
N GLN A 15 -14.80 1.45 1.26
CA GLN A 15 -15.61 1.64 2.46
C GLN A 15 -15.83 0.33 3.21
N ASP A 16 -16.09 -0.78 2.52
CA ASP A 16 -16.28 -2.09 3.14
C ASP A 16 -15.02 -2.54 3.91
N LEU A 17 -13.82 -2.22 3.39
CA LEU A 17 -12.56 -2.50 4.07
C LEU A 17 -12.36 -1.62 5.31
N VAL A 18 -12.69 -0.33 5.21
CA VAL A 18 -12.66 0.58 6.37
C VAL A 18 -13.59 0.08 7.47
N ASP A 19 -14.80 -0.36 7.12
CA ASP A 19 -15.76 -0.84 8.10
C ASP A 19 -15.32 -2.16 8.74
N GLN A 20 -14.66 -3.06 7.99
CA GLN A 20 -14.02 -4.24 8.54
C GLN A 20 -12.88 -3.89 9.52
N LEU A 21 -12.06 -2.90 9.19
CA LEU A 21 -10.98 -2.44 10.08
C LEU A 21 -11.54 -1.79 11.35
N LYS A 22 -12.62 -1.01 11.25
CA LYS A 22 -13.36 -0.51 12.42
C LYS A 22 -13.90 -1.64 13.27
N ALA A 23 -14.58 -2.61 12.66
CA ALA A 23 -15.17 -3.75 13.36
C ALA A 23 -14.11 -4.62 14.07
N SER A 24 -12.89 -4.67 13.54
CA SER A 24 -11.76 -5.36 14.17
C SER A 24 -11.16 -4.60 15.37
N GLY A 25 -11.57 -3.36 15.62
CA GLY A 25 -11.02 -2.48 16.67
C GLY A 25 -9.65 -1.89 16.36
N GLN A 26 -9.04 -2.23 15.21
CA GLN A 26 -7.71 -1.74 14.84
C GLN A 26 -7.66 -0.23 14.64
N LEU A 27 -8.74 0.38 14.15
CA LEU A 27 -8.80 1.82 13.97
C LEU A 27 -9.03 2.58 15.29
N ASP A 28 -9.61 1.95 16.31
CA ASP A 28 -9.88 2.63 17.58
C ASP A 28 -8.57 3.02 18.28
N ALA A 29 -7.59 2.09 18.32
CA ALA A 29 -6.26 2.36 18.87
C ALA A 29 -5.48 3.41 18.07
N LEU A 30 -5.70 3.47 16.75
CA LEU A 30 -5.10 4.48 15.89
C LEU A 30 -5.72 5.86 16.15
N PHE A 31 -7.06 5.95 16.22
CA PHE A 31 -7.75 7.21 16.49
C PHE A 31 -7.44 7.75 17.88
N ALA A 32 -7.28 6.90 18.89
CA ALA A 32 -6.86 7.34 20.21
C ALA A 32 -5.49 8.05 20.20
N GLN A 33 -4.52 7.57 19.41
CA GLN A 33 -3.22 8.23 19.25
C GLN A 33 -3.31 9.56 18.49
N ILE A 34 -4.20 9.64 17.50
CA ILE A 34 -4.47 10.88 16.76
C ILE A 34 -5.13 11.91 17.69
N ASP A 35 -6.15 11.51 18.45
CA ASP A 35 -6.87 12.38 19.39
C ASP A 35 -5.95 12.85 20.53
N ALA A 36 -5.00 12.02 20.95
CA ALA A 36 -3.96 12.38 21.91
C ALA A 36 -2.87 13.31 21.33
N GLY A 37 -2.86 13.53 20.01
CA GLY A 37 -1.85 14.33 19.32
C GLY A 37 -0.48 13.66 19.18
N GLU A 38 -0.41 12.34 19.41
CA GLU A 38 0.83 11.56 19.27
C GLU A 38 1.16 11.28 17.79
N VAL A 39 0.14 11.30 16.93
CA VAL A 39 0.26 11.08 15.49
C VAL A 39 -0.40 12.23 14.73
N GLU A 40 0.38 12.90 13.88
CA GLU A 40 -0.18 13.87 12.95
C GLU A 40 -0.94 13.15 11.83
N LEU A 41 -2.22 13.46 11.64
CA LEU A 41 -3.04 12.78 10.63
C LEU A 41 -2.64 13.19 9.20
N THR A 42 -2.29 14.46 9.03
CA THR A 42 -1.94 15.10 7.75
C THR A 42 -0.55 15.76 7.88
N GLY A 43 -0.15 16.57 6.90
CA GLY A 43 1.18 17.20 6.90
C GLY A 43 2.31 16.30 6.41
N ASP A 44 3.51 16.84 6.31
CA ASP A 44 4.69 16.06 5.92
C ASP A 44 5.04 15.08 7.04
N GLY A 45 5.25 13.81 6.68
CA GLY A 45 5.41 12.73 7.65
C GLY A 45 4.12 12.31 8.39
N GLY A 46 2.97 12.91 8.06
CA GLY A 46 1.67 12.52 8.63
C GLY A 46 1.23 11.12 8.23
N PHE A 47 0.28 10.57 9.00
CA PHE A 47 -0.21 9.20 8.81
C PHE A 47 -0.82 8.95 7.43
N VAL A 48 -1.71 9.83 6.95
CA VAL A 48 -2.38 9.62 5.65
C VAL A 48 -1.38 9.61 4.49
N PRO A 49 -0.45 10.60 4.37
CA PRO A 49 0.62 10.52 3.38
C PRO A 49 1.49 9.26 3.48
N ALA A 50 1.85 8.84 4.71
CA ALA A 50 2.64 7.64 4.93
C ALA A 50 1.90 6.36 4.48
N LEU A 51 0.59 6.26 4.75
CA LEU A 51 -0.24 5.13 4.31
C LEU A 51 -0.33 5.05 2.79
N VAL A 52 -0.56 6.20 2.12
CA VAL A 52 -0.60 6.27 0.65
C VAL A 52 0.74 5.86 0.05
N LYS A 53 1.86 6.36 0.63
CA LYS A 53 3.21 5.97 0.20
C LYS A 53 3.43 4.46 0.32
N ALA A 54 3.07 3.86 1.46
CA ALA A 54 3.22 2.42 1.68
C ALA A 54 2.40 1.59 0.67
N ALA A 55 1.17 2.03 0.36
CA ALA A 55 0.34 1.38 -0.65
C ALA A 55 0.96 1.46 -2.06
N LEU A 56 1.50 2.63 -2.44
CA LEU A 56 2.17 2.82 -3.73
C LEU A 56 3.46 2.02 -3.84
N GLU A 57 4.30 2.01 -2.80
CA GLU A 57 5.53 1.22 -2.78
C GLU A 57 5.25 -0.27 -2.91
N ARG A 58 4.19 -0.78 -2.25
CA ARG A 58 3.73 -2.16 -2.41
C ARG A 58 3.32 -2.45 -3.84
N GLY A 59 2.56 -1.54 -4.47
CA GLY A 59 2.17 -1.65 -5.89
C GLY A 59 3.40 -1.71 -6.80
N LEU A 60 4.34 -0.79 -6.63
CA LEU A 60 5.59 -0.74 -7.40
C LEU A 60 6.43 -2.01 -7.23
N GLN A 61 6.50 -2.59 -6.03
CA GLN A 61 7.21 -3.86 -5.84
C GLN A 61 6.55 -5.00 -6.62
N ALA A 62 5.22 -5.09 -6.61
CA ALA A 62 4.48 -6.08 -7.39
C ALA A 62 4.67 -5.89 -8.90
N GLU A 63 4.65 -4.63 -9.37
CA GLU A 63 4.96 -4.31 -10.77
C GLU A 63 6.39 -4.69 -11.15
N LEU A 64 7.37 -4.43 -10.27
CA LEU A 64 8.77 -4.80 -10.53
C LEU A 64 8.96 -6.31 -10.59
N THR A 65 8.29 -7.08 -9.73
CA THR A 65 8.24 -8.54 -9.82
C THR A 65 7.68 -8.98 -11.17
N SER A 66 6.53 -8.43 -11.57
CA SER A 66 5.89 -8.74 -12.86
C SER A 66 6.82 -8.42 -14.05
N HIS A 67 7.49 -7.26 -14.00
CA HIS A 67 8.40 -6.81 -15.06
C HIS A 67 9.66 -7.66 -15.19
N LEU A 68 10.28 -8.03 -14.06
CA LEU A 68 11.51 -8.83 -14.04
C LEU A 68 11.25 -10.33 -14.23
N GLY A 69 10.04 -10.79 -13.91
CA GLY A 69 9.65 -12.19 -13.95
C GLY A 69 10.12 -13.02 -12.75
N TYR A 70 10.63 -12.39 -11.69
CA TYR A 70 11.03 -13.06 -10.46
C TYR A 70 10.86 -12.19 -9.21
N GLU A 71 10.67 -12.87 -8.08
CA GLU A 71 10.50 -12.24 -6.77
C GLU A 71 11.82 -11.75 -6.19
N LYS A 72 11.75 -10.78 -5.28
CA LYS A 72 12.95 -10.34 -4.56
C LYS A 72 13.55 -11.51 -3.77
N GLY A 73 14.81 -11.83 -4.03
CA GLY A 73 15.53 -12.92 -3.35
C GLY A 73 15.27 -14.31 -3.91
N ALA A 74 14.62 -14.43 -5.07
CA ALA A 74 14.42 -15.71 -5.74
C ALA A 74 15.77 -16.38 -6.08
N ALA A 75 15.86 -17.70 -5.87
CA ALA A 75 17.10 -18.46 -6.08
C ALA A 75 17.52 -18.54 -7.56
N ASP A 76 16.54 -18.45 -8.46
CA ASP A 76 16.71 -18.43 -9.91
C ASP A 76 16.95 -17.02 -10.48
N ALA A 77 17.05 -15.98 -9.65
CA ALA A 77 17.26 -14.60 -10.11
C ALA A 77 18.46 -14.44 -11.06
N ALA A 78 19.52 -15.23 -10.87
CA ALA A 78 20.71 -15.23 -11.73
C ALA A 78 20.45 -15.73 -13.16
N ALA A 79 19.33 -16.42 -13.41
CA ALA A 79 18.92 -16.87 -14.73
C ALA A 79 18.22 -15.77 -15.55
N HIS A 80 17.84 -14.65 -14.92
CA HIS A 80 17.19 -13.51 -15.58
C HIS A 80 18.22 -12.48 -16.07
N ALA A 81 17.93 -11.84 -17.20
CA ALA A 81 18.85 -10.85 -17.81
C ALA A 81 19.06 -9.59 -16.96
N ASN A 82 18.05 -9.20 -16.15
CA ASN A 82 18.06 -7.97 -15.35
C ASN A 82 18.01 -8.28 -13.85
N SER A 83 18.85 -7.57 -13.09
CA SER A 83 18.93 -7.67 -11.62
C SER A 83 18.26 -6.49 -10.92
N ARG A 84 17.65 -6.74 -9.76
CA ARG A 84 17.20 -5.66 -8.86
C ARG A 84 18.42 -4.91 -8.30
N ASN A 85 18.43 -3.58 -8.40
CA ASN A 85 19.58 -2.74 -8.03
C ASN A 85 19.27 -1.70 -6.94
N GLY A 86 18.64 -2.15 -5.84
CA GLY A 86 18.32 -1.30 -4.69
C GLY A 86 17.07 -0.43 -4.88
N THR A 87 17.05 0.72 -4.21
CA THR A 87 15.92 1.67 -4.15
C THR A 87 16.44 3.10 -4.28
N THR A 88 15.63 4.00 -4.82
CA THR A 88 15.88 5.45 -4.79
C THR A 88 14.85 6.13 -3.90
N SER A 89 15.28 7.15 -3.16
CA SER A 89 14.34 8.06 -2.51
C SER A 89 13.51 8.80 -3.55
N LYS A 90 12.26 9.07 -3.21
CA LYS A 90 11.32 9.91 -3.96
C LYS A 90 11.17 11.24 -3.27
#